data_AF-A0A661Y0E0-F1
#
_entry.id   AF-A0A661Y0E0-F1
#
_cell.length_a   1.000
_cell.length_b   1.000
_cell.length_c   1.000
_cell.angle_alpha   90.00
_cell.angle_beta   90.00
_cell.angle_gamma   90.00
#
_symmetry.space_group_name_H-M   'P 1'
#
loop_
_entity.id
_entity.type
_entity.pdbx_description
1 polymer ?
#
loop_
_entity_poly.entity_id
_entity_poly.type
_entity_poly.pdbx_seq_one_letter_code
_entity_poly.pdbx_strand_id
1 'polypeptide(L)'
;MGTTKKYWAGLEELHEKPGFLESQKKEFNEEIPTEEFLADSGLSTSTTGRRDFLKFLGFSVAAASLSACETPVIKSIPYLTKPEEITPGMPTWYASSYYDGNDFSSILVKTREGRPIFIKGNKKYGWFGGGINPKVNSSVLSLYDSERLQHPIKGNE
;
A
#
# COMPACT_ATOMS: atom_id res chain seq x y z
N MET A 1 -32.20 22.52 24.51
CA MET A 1 -30.85 23.02 24.15
C MET A 1 -30.10 21.88 23.50
N GLY A 2 -29.77 21.99 22.21
CA GLY A 2 -29.19 20.90 21.43
C GLY A 2 -27.80 20.54 21.93
N THR A 3 -27.54 19.25 22.10
CA THR A 3 -26.23 18.70 22.45
C THR A 3 -25.27 18.92 21.29
N THR A 4 -24.28 19.80 21.45
CA THR A 4 -23.23 20.04 20.44
C THR A 4 -22.38 18.78 20.31
N LYS A 5 -22.54 18.04 19.20
CA LYS A 5 -21.73 16.84 18.93
C LYS A 5 -20.32 17.28 18.55
N LYS A 6 -19.32 16.89 19.36
CA LYS A 6 -17.90 17.07 19.04
C LYS A 6 -17.48 15.91 18.14
N TYR A 7 -16.90 16.24 16.99
CA TYR A 7 -16.32 15.27 16.05
C TYR A 7 -14.81 15.44 16.10
N TRP A 8 -14.08 14.32 16.14
CA TRP A 8 -12.63 14.29 16.15
C TRP A 8 -12.13 13.78 14.79
N ALA A 9 -11.05 14.36 14.28
CA ALA A 9 -10.45 13.97 13.00
C ALA A 9 -9.61 12.68 13.11
N GLY A 10 -9.18 12.30 14.31
CA GLY A 10 -8.42 11.07 14.56
C GLY A 10 -8.37 10.67 16.04
N LEU A 11 -7.81 9.49 16.33
CA LEU A 11 -7.62 9.01 17.71
C LEU A 11 -6.64 9.91 18.49
N GLU A 12 -5.65 10.46 17.81
CA GLU A 12 -4.64 11.35 18.36
C GLU A 12 -5.24 12.62 18.98
N GLU A 13 -6.29 13.16 18.34
CA GLU A 13 -7.05 14.32 18.82
C GLU A 13 -7.97 13.96 19.98
N LEU A 14 -8.55 12.75 19.97
CA LEU A 14 -9.40 12.25 21.06
C LEU A 14 -8.61 12.07 22.36
N HIS A 15 -7.38 11.58 22.26
CA HIS A 15 -6.52 11.29 23.40
C HIS A 15 -5.61 12.47 23.84
N GLU A 16 -5.78 13.66 23.24
CA GLU A 16 -5.02 14.87 23.57
C GLU A 16 -3.50 14.62 23.68
N LYS A 17 -2.94 13.81 22.76
CA LYS A 17 -1.51 13.48 22.79
C LYS A 17 -0.67 14.75 22.64
N PRO A 18 0.44 14.90 23.40
CA PRO A 18 1.21 16.16 23.44
C PRO A 18 1.75 16.58 22.06
N GLY A 19 2.17 15.64 21.22
CA GLY A 19 2.66 15.95 19.86
C GLY A 19 1.58 16.49 18.92
N PHE A 20 0.32 16.06 19.07
CA PHE A 20 -0.78 16.57 18.25
C PHE A 20 -1.16 18.01 18.64
N LEU A 21 -1.11 18.33 19.93
CA LEU A 21 -1.34 19.69 20.43
C LEU A 21 -0.26 20.69 19.98
N GLU A 22 0.99 20.24 19.87
CA GLU A 22 2.09 21.06 19.32
C GLU A 22 1.93 21.29 17.83
N SER A 23 1.55 20.26 17.06
CA SER A 23 1.28 20.40 15.63
C SER A 23 0.05 21.26 15.34
N GLN A 24 -1.00 21.18 16.16
CA GLN A 24 -2.20 22.03 16.03
C GLN A 24 -1.85 23.52 16.20
N LYS A 25 -0.88 23.85 17.06
CA LYS A 25 -0.41 25.23 17.27
C LYS A 25 0.47 25.75 16.12
N LYS A 26 1.02 24.86 15.28
CA LYS A 26 1.88 25.18 14.13
C LYS A 26 1.15 24.89 12.82
N GLU A 27 0.05 25.61 12.58
CA GLU A 27 -0.79 25.44 11.38
C GLU A 27 -0.11 25.93 10.09
N PHE A 28 0.86 26.84 10.21
CA PHE A 28 1.71 27.29 9.11
C PHE A 28 3.16 26.89 9.37
N ASN A 29 3.84 26.40 8.33
CA ASN A 29 5.26 26.09 8.37
C ASN A 29 6.02 27.34 8.83
N GLU A 30 6.94 27.22 9.79
CA GLU A 30 7.79 28.34 10.18
C GLU A 30 8.43 28.93 8.91
N GLU A 31 8.43 30.26 8.79
CA GLU A 31 9.07 30.94 7.66
C GLU A 31 10.47 30.37 7.50
N ILE A 32 10.70 29.68 6.39
CA ILE A 32 11.98 29.04 6.10
C ILE A 32 13.05 30.13 6.29
N PRO A 33 14.04 29.95 7.19
CA PRO A 33 15.02 30.98 7.46
C PRO A 33 15.87 31.17 6.22
N THR A 34 15.43 32.10 5.36
CA THR A 34 16.13 32.45 4.12
C THR A 34 17.51 32.99 4.42
N GLU A 35 17.70 33.61 5.60
CA GLU A 35 18.98 34.09 6.07
C GLU A 35 19.97 32.96 6.39
N GLU A 36 19.53 31.81 6.91
CA GLU A 36 20.44 30.68 7.19
C GLU A 36 20.85 29.94 5.91
N PHE A 37 19.96 29.89 4.92
CA PHE A 37 20.28 29.42 3.56
C PHE A 37 21.26 30.36 2.82
N LEU A 38 21.22 31.66 3.10
CA LEU A 38 22.10 32.67 2.50
C LEU A 38 23.39 32.92 3.31
N ALA A 39 23.47 32.45 4.55
CA ALA A 39 24.61 32.63 5.45
C ALA A 39 25.76 31.64 5.20
N ASP A 40 25.61 30.69 4.27
CA ASP A 40 26.71 29.81 3.91
C ASP A 40 27.86 30.64 3.31
N SER A 41 29.01 30.56 3.97
CA SER A 41 30.17 31.43 3.81
C SER A 41 30.74 31.49 2.39
N GLY A 42 30.39 30.54 1.51
CA GLY A 42 30.72 30.53 0.09
C GLY A 42 29.93 31.51 -0.78
N LEU A 43 28.83 32.10 -0.26
CA LEU A 43 27.96 33.03 -1.01
C LEU A 43 28.31 34.50 -0.75
N SER A 44 28.97 34.80 0.36
CA SER A 44 29.39 36.17 0.74
C SER A 44 30.43 36.79 -0.22
N THR A 45 31.10 35.97 -1.03
CA THR A 45 32.11 36.40 -2.02
C THR A 45 31.56 36.49 -3.44
N SER A 46 30.33 36.03 -3.70
CA SER A 46 29.68 36.13 -4.99
C SER A 46 28.94 37.47 -5.09
N THR A 47 29.57 38.42 -5.79
CA THR A 47 28.96 39.68 -6.26
C THR A 47 27.50 39.47 -6.68
N THR A 48 26.61 40.30 -6.11
CA THR A 48 25.17 40.43 -6.38
C THR A 48 24.85 40.54 -7.88
N GLY A 49 24.78 39.40 -8.56
CA GLY A 49 24.33 39.30 -9.94
C GLY A 49 23.05 38.48 -10.02
N ARG A 50 21.99 39.03 -10.63
CA ARG A 50 20.76 38.29 -11.00
C ARG A 50 21.07 36.98 -11.73
N ARG A 51 22.16 36.98 -12.51
CA ARG A 51 22.67 35.82 -13.24
C ARG A 51 23.17 34.70 -12.32
N ASP A 52 23.89 35.01 -11.26
CA ASP A 52 24.47 33.99 -10.40
C ASP A 52 23.41 33.42 -9.44
N PHE A 53 22.45 34.25 -9.00
CA PHE A 53 21.23 33.77 -8.34
C PHE A 53 20.43 32.80 -9.23
N LEU A 54 20.16 33.16 -10.49
CA LEU A 54 19.45 32.29 -11.43
C LEU A 54 20.21 31.00 -11.76
N LYS A 55 21.54 31.03 -11.76
CA LYS A 55 22.33 29.79 -11.88
C LYS A 55 22.12 28.89 -10.68
N PHE A 56 22.29 29.40 -9.45
CA PHE A 56 22.13 28.59 -8.24
C PHE A 56 20.71 28.05 -8.08
N LEU A 57 19.70 28.89 -8.30
CA LEU A 57 18.29 28.46 -8.27
C LEU A 57 17.98 27.47 -9.40
N GLY A 58 18.52 27.69 -10.59
CA GLY A 58 18.38 26.76 -11.71
C GLY A 58 19.03 25.40 -11.42
N PHE A 59 20.23 25.38 -10.84
CA PHE A 59 20.91 24.14 -10.44
C PHE A 59 20.19 23.43 -9.30
N SER A 60 19.70 24.15 -8.29
CA SER A 60 19.01 23.52 -7.15
C SER A 60 17.66 22.90 -7.53
N VAL A 61 16.86 23.59 -8.36
CA VAL A 61 15.59 23.07 -8.87
C VAL A 61 15.81 21.89 -9.82
N ALA A 62 16.84 21.94 -10.67
CA ALA A 62 17.20 20.82 -11.54
C ALA A 62 17.67 19.60 -10.73
N ALA A 63 18.50 19.79 -9.70
CA ALA A 63 18.98 18.70 -8.85
C ALA A 63 17.84 18.05 -8.03
N ALA A 64 16.93 18.86 -7.48
CA ALA A 64 15.77 18.36 -6.74
C ALA A 64 14.79 17.57 -7.64
N SER A 65 14.57 18.04 -8.87
CA SER A 65 13.68 17.35 -9.83
C SER A 65 14.28 16.04 -10.35
N LEU A 66 15.59 15.94 -10.53
CA LEU A 66 16.27 14.67 -10.83
C LEU A 66 16.16 13.66 -9.68
N SER A 67 16.31 14.12 -8.44
CA SER A 67 16.18 13.28 -7.24
C SER A 67 14.74 12.79 -7.01
N ALA A 68 13.75 13.59 -7.39
CA ALA A 68 12.33 13.20 -7.32
C ALA A 68 11.92 12.16 -8.37
N CYS A 69 12.71 11.97 -9.44
CA CYS A 69 12.48 10.99 -10.50
C CYS A 69 13.16 9.63 -10.23
N GLU A 70 13.78 9.43 -9.07
CA GLU A 70 14.39 8.16 -8.70
C GLU A 70 13.30 7.14 -8.36
N THR A 71 12.78 6.47 -9.39
CA THR A 71 11.78 5.42 -9.23
C THR A 71 12.38 4.25 -8.45
N PRO A 72 11.66 3.69 -7.45
CA PRO A 72 12.16 2.57 -6.68
C PRO A 72 12.52 1.41 -7.61
N VAL A 73 13.69 0.80 -7.39
CA VAL A 73 14.15 -0.33 -8.20
C VAL A 73 13.22 -1.53 -7.98
N ILE A 74 12.38 -1.83 -8.97
CA ILE A 74 11.50 -3.00 -8.95
C ILE A 74 12.32 -4.23 -9.32
N LYS A 75 12.58 -5.10 -8.35
CA LYS A 75 13.26 -6.38 -8.59
C LYS A 75 12.26 -7.40 -9.15
N SER A 76 12.47 -7.83 -10.39
CA SER A 76 11.73 -8.94 -11.00
C SER A 76 12.48 -10.25 -10.78
N ILE A 77 11.96 -11.12 -9.92
CA ILE A 77 12.55 -12.43 -9.63
C ILE A 77 11.85 -13.48 -10.50
N PRO A 78 12.53 -14.09 -11.50
CA PRO A 78 11.95 -15.14 -12.32
C PRO A 78 11.92 -16.49 -11.58
N TYR A 79 11.20 -17.46 -12.15
CA TYR A 79 11.25 -18.85 -11.70
C TYR A 79 12.65 -19.44 -11.95
N LEU A 80 13.22 -20.10 -10.94
CA LEU A 80 14.45 -20.88 -11.10
C LEU A 80 14.20 -22.10 -12.01
N THR A 81 13.11 -22.82 -11.73
CA THR A 81 12.61 -23.93 -12.54
C THR A 81 11.13 -23.70 -12.81
N LYS A 82 10.81 -23.27 -14.03
CA LYS A 82 9.44 -22.95 -14.43
C LYS A 82 8.63 -24.24 -14.69
N PRO A 83 7.47 -24.45 -14.03
CA PRO A 83 6.53 -25.51 -14.41
C PRO A 83 5.93 -25.28 -15.80
N GLU A 84 5.69 -26.33 -16.57
CA GLU A 84 5.19 -26.23 -17.95
C GLU A 84 3.78 -25.60 -18.04
N GLU A 85 2.93 -25.86 -17.04
CA GLU A 85 1.53 -25.44 -17.02
C GLU A 85 1.33 -23.94 -16.73
N ILE A 86 2.33 -23.26 -16.16
CA ILE A 86 2.20 -21.89 -15.66
C ILE A 86 3.00 -20.96 -16.55
N THR A 87 2.34 -20.00 -17.19
CA THR A 87 3.02 -18.91 -17.90
C THR A 87 2.90 -17.61 -17.10
N PRO A 88 4.02 -17.04 -16.61
CA PRO A 88 4.00 -15.78 -15.85
C PRO A 88 3.27 -14.68 -16.61
N GLY A 89 2.41 -13.95 -15.92
CA GLY A 89 1.57 -12.89 -16.49
C GLY A 89 0.23 -13.35 -17.02
N MET A 90 0.02 -14.65 -17.28
CA MET A 90 -1.28 -15.19 -17.66
C MET A 90 -1.94 -15.97 -16.50
N PRO A 91 -3.19 -15.65 -16.14
CA PRO A 91 -3.87 -16.36 -15.07
C PRO A 91 -4.30 -17.76 -15.52
N THR A 92 -4.12 -18.75 -14.66
CA THR A 92 -4.58 -20.12 -14.86
C THR A 92 -5.83 -20.39 -14.03
N TRP A 93 -6.66 -21.33 -14.47
CA TRP A 93 -7.90 -21.72 -13.79
C TRP A 93 -7.83 -23.17 -13.36
N TYR A 94 -8.07 -23.42 -12.07
CA TYR A 94 -8.12 -24.76 -11.51
C TYR A 94 -9.54 -25.08 -11.03
N ALA A 95 -10.00 -26.30 -11.31
CA ALA A 95 -11.25 -26.80 -10.74
C ALA A 95 -11.00 -27.32 -9.32
N SER A 96 -11.78 -26.83 -8.36
CA SER A 96 -11.70 -27.24 -6.96
C SER A 96 -13.10 -27.30 -6.34
N SER A 97 -13.18 -27.69 -5.07
CA SER A 97 -14.38 -27.60 -4.24
C SER A 97 -14.09 -26.77 -2.99
N TYR A 98 -15.13 -26.15 -2.44
CA TYR A 98 -15.10 -25.43 -1.17
C TYR A 98 -16.10 -26.05 -0.21
N TYR A 99 -15.70 -26.19 1.06
CA TYR A 99 -16.54 -26.66 2.15
C TYR A 99 -16.11 -26.00 3.47
N ASP A 100 -17.07 -25.43 4.20
CA ASP A 100 -16.85 -24.75 5.50
C ASP A 100 -17.83 -25.25 6.57
N GLY A 101 -18.15 -26.54 6.56
CA GLY A 101 -19.12 -27.16 7.47
C GLY A 101 -20.58 -26.97 7.04
N ASN A 102 -20.96 -25.74 6.67
CA ASN A 102 -22.33 -25.38 6.31
C ASN A 102 -22.53 -25.17 4.80
N ASP A 103 -21.59 -24.49 4.15
CA ASP A 103 -21.68 -24.12 2.75
C ASP A 103 -20.77 -25.04 1.91
N PHE A 104 -21.29 -25.59 0.82
CA PHE A 104 -20.54 -26.39 -0.16
C PHE A 104 -20.72 -25.83 -1.57
N SER A 105 -19.65 -25.78 -2.36
CA SER A 105 -19.76 -25.40 -3.77
C SER A 105 -18.62 -25.98 -4.62
N SER A 106 -18.96 -26.41 -5.85
CA SER A 106 -17.96 -26.69 -6.88
C SER A 106 -17.51 -25.40 -7.54
N ILE A 107 -16.21 -25.13 -7.50
CA ILE A 107 -15.64 -23.84 -7.86
C ILE A 107 -14.51 -23.95 -8.89
N LEU A 108 -14.26 -22.83 -9.56
CA LEU A 108 -13.13 -22.57 -10.43
C LEU A 108 -12.30 -21.44 -9.80
N VAL A 109 -11.07 -21.76 -9.46
CA VAL A 109 -10.13 -20.83 -8.81
C VAL A 109 -9.24 -20.24 -9.89
N LYS A 110 -9.29 -18.92 -10.04
CA LYS A 110 -8.34 -18.16 -10.84
C LYS A 110 -7.08 -17.98 -10.01
N THR A 111 -5.95 -18.45 -10.51
CA THR A 111 -4.65 -18.27 -9.87
C THR A 111 -3.71 -17.48 -10.75
N ARG A 112 -2.76 -16.81 -10.12
CA ARG A 112 -1.69 -16.06 -10.77
C ARG A 112 -0.38 -16.56 -10.18
N GLU A 113 0.44 -17.21 -10.99
CA GLU A 113 1.70 -17.85 -10.54
C GLU A 113 1.52 -18.79 -9.32
N GLY A 114 0.36 -19.46 -9.21
CA GLY A 114 0.01 -20.35 -8.09
C GLY A 114 -0.74 -19.67 -6.93
N ARG A 115 -0.87 -18.34 -6.94
CA ARG A 115 -1.59 -17.56 -5.93
C ARG A 115 -3.08 -17.42 -6.30
N PRO A 116 -4.04 -17.95 -5.51
CA PRO A 116 -5.47 -17.75 -5.76
C PRO A 116 -5.89 -16.28 -5.69
N ILE A 117 -6.41 -15.71 -6.76
CA ILE A 117 -6.82 -14.29 -6.80
C ILE A 117 -8.33 -14.10 -6.87
N PHE A 118 -9.06 -15.10 -7.34
CA PHE A 118 -10.51 -15.00 -7.51
C PHE A 118 -11.17 -16.37 -7.62
N ILE A 119 -12.43 -16.48 -7.20
CA ILE A 119 -13.22 -17.71 -7.26
C ILE A 119 -14.49 -17.48 -8.07
N LYS A 120 -14.82 -18.43 -8.95
CA LYS A 120 -16.10 -18.52 -9.66
C LYS A 120 -16.75 -19.87 -9.39
N GLY A 121 -18.06 -19.98 -9.57
CA GLY A 121 -18.72 -21.28 -9.57
C GLY A 121 -18.38 -22.07 -10.83
N ASN A 122 -18.27 -23.38 -10.69
CA ASN A 122 -18.10 -24.27 -11.83
C ASN A 122 -19.41 -24.35 -12.62
N LYS A 123 -19.40 -23.97 -13.90
CA LYS A 123 -20.63 -24.01 -14.72
C LYS A 123 -21.13 -25.43 -15.00
N LYS A 124 -20.24 -26.43 -15.02
CA LYS A 124 -20.59 -27.83 -15.34
C LYS A 124 -21.09 -28.61 -14.13
N TYR A 125 -20.49 -28.38 -12.97
CA TYR A 125 -20.72 -29.17 -11.76
C TYR A 125 -21.18 -28.35 -10.56
N GLY A 126 -21.32 -27.03 -10.72
CA GLY A 126 -21.74 -26.11 -9.66
C GLY A 126 -23.25 -25.90 -9.64
N TRP A 127 -23.74 -25.52 -8.46
CA TRP A 127 -25.15 -25.23 -8.25
C TRP A 127 -25.57 -23.96 -9.00
N PHE A 128 -26.84 -23.89 -9.40
CA PHE A 128 -27.42 -22.73 -10.10
C PHE A 128 -26.64 -22.29 -11.36
N GLY A 129 -26.11 -23.24 -12.14
CA GLY A 129 -25.42 -22.94 -13.41
C GLY A 129 -24.07 -22.21 -13.24
N GLY A 130 -23.42 -22.34 -12.07
CA GLY A 130 -22.15 -21.68 -11.76
C GLY A 130 -22.29 -20.45 -10.86
N GLY A 131 -23.42 -20.29 -10.17
CA GLY A 131 -23.58 -19.31 -9.10
C GLY A 131 -22.82 -19.71 -7.84
N ILE A 132 -22.38 -18.73 -7.06
CA ILE A 132 -21.73 -18.93 -5.75
C ILE A 132 -22.32 -18.01 -4.70
N ASN A 133 -22.35 -18.50 -3.45
CA ASN A 133 -22.71 -17.70 -2.28
C ASN A 133 -21.63 -16.65 -2.00
N PRO A 134 -21.98 -15.43 -1.54
CA PRO A 134 -21.02 -14.43 -1.05
C PRO A 134 -19.90 -14.98 -0.16
N LYS A 135 -20.21 -15.91 0.77
CA LYS A 135 -19.20 -16.53 1.64
C LYS A 135 -18.15 -17.33 0.86
N VAL A 136 -18.59 -18.08 -0.14
CA VAL A 136 -17.71 -18.86 -1.04
C VAL A 136 -16.84 -17.91 -1.86
N ASN A 137 -17.40 -16.80 -2.33
CA ASN A 137 -16.64 -15.78 -3.06
C ASN A 137 -15.57 -15.12 -2.17
N SER A 138 -15.91 -14.79 -0.92
CA SER A 138 -15.00 -14.15 0.03
C SER A 138 -13.96 -15.11 0.64
N SER A 139 -14.06 -16.41 0.42
CA SER A 139 -13.13 -17.40 0.98
C SER A 139 -11.66 -17.16 0.58
N VAL A 140 -11.42 -16.45 -0.53
CA VAL A 140 -10.06 -16.02 -0.94
C VAL A 140 -9.40 -15.13 0.13
N LEU A 141 -10.16 -14.30 0.83
CA LEU A 141 -9.62 -13.36 1.83
C LEU A 141 -9.04 -14.08 3.03
N SER A 142 -9.69 -15.15 3.49
CA SER A 142 -9.19 -15.96 4.61
C SER A 142 -7.83 -16.61 4.31
N LEU A 143 -7.49 -16.85 3.03
CA LEU A 143 -6.16 -17.35 2.66
C LEU A 143 -5.06 -16.29 2.80
N TYR A 144 -5.41 -15.00 2.71
CA TYR A 144 -4.48 -13.87 2.82
C TYR A 144 -4.62 -13.11 4.14
N ASP A 145 -5.30 -13.69 5.11
CA ASP A 145 -5.42 -13.11 6.44
C ASP A 145 -4.05 -13.18 7.17
N SER A 146 -3.57 -12.02 7.64
CA SER A 146 -2.33 -11.90 8.39
C SER A 146 -2.40 -12.51 9.79
N GLU A 147 -3.59 -12.61 10.37
CA GLU A 147 -3.80 -13.20 11.71
C GLU A 147 -3.89 -14.72 11.68
N ARG A 148 -3.85 -15.33 10.50
CA ARG A 148 -3.89 -16.79 10.36
C ARG A 148 -2.68 -17.42 11.04
N LEU A 149 -2.92 -18.51 11.78
CA LEU A 149 -1.88 -19.31 12.43
C LEU A 149 -0.80 -19.71 11.43
N GLN A 150 0.43 -19.20 11.62
CA GLN A 150 1.57 -19.50 10.75
C GLN A 150 2.26 -20.80 11.13
N HIS A 151 2.21 -21.16 12.42
CA HIS A 151 2.89 -22.30 13.00
C HIS A 151 1.97 -23.01 14.00
N PRO A 152 2.15 -24.33 14.21
CA PRO A 152 1.43 -25.06 15.26
C PRO A 152 1.81 -24.50 16.64
N ILE A 153 0.83 -24.34 17.51
CA ILE A 153 1.00 -23.87 18.89
C ILE A 153 0.67 -25.02 19.84
N LYS A 154 1.47 -25.21 20.89
CA LYS A 154 1.21 -26.17 21.95
C LYS A 154 0.62 -25.42 23.14
N GLY A 155 -0.47 -25.93 23.72
CA GLY A 155 -1.25 -25.20 24.74
C GLY A 155 -0.41 -24.64 25.90
N ASN A 156 -0.65 -23.36 26.22
CA ASN A 156 -0.03 -22.53 27.25
C ASN A 156 1.44 -22.11 27.06
N GLU A 157 1.93 -21.97 25.82
CA GLU A 157 3.09 -21.13 25.46
C GLU A 157 3.00 -20.66 24.01
#